data_AF-A0A7C2FKQ4-F1
#
_entry.id   AF-A0A7C2FKQ4-F1
#
_cell.length_a   1.000
_cell.length_b   1.000
_cell.length_c   1.000
_cell.angle_alpha   90.00
_cell.angle_beta   90.00
_cell.angle_gamma   90.00
#
_symmetry.space_group_name_H-M   'P 1'
#
loop_
_entity.id
_entity.type
_entity.pdbx_description
1 polymer ?
#
loop_
_entity_poly.entity_id
_entity_poly.type
_entity_poly.pdbx_seq_one_letter_code
_entity_poly.pdbx_strand_id
1 'polypeptide(L)' 'MAKKAQDYRQLDDARLDHEINEAYRALFTLRFQHASRQLENYRALREARRTIARLRTIKRERQLAALAKQEKAHG' A
#
# COMPACT_ATOMS: atom_id res chain seq x y z
N MET A 1 9.79 -6.60 -11.08
CA MET A 1 10.61 -6.23 -9.91
C MET A 1 9.70 -5.66 -8.85
N ALA A 2 9.72 -6.17 -7.62
CA ALA A 2 8.91 -5.62 -6.53
C ALA A 2 9.49 -4.25 -6.11
N LYS A 3 8.72 -3.16 -6.31
CA LYS A 3 9.03 -1.83 -5.74
C LYS A 3 9.32 -2.01 -4.24
N LYS A 4 10.48 -1.54 -3.79
CA LYS A 4 10.95 -1.72 -2.41
C LYS A 4 10.19 -0.76 -1.50
N ALA A 5 10.08 -1.11 -0.22
CA ALA A 5 9.39 -0.27 0.77
C ALA A 5 9.97 1.15 0.87
N GLN A 6 11.27 1.31 0.57
CA GLN A 6 11.93 2.61 0.49
C GLN A 6 11.37 3.51 -0.61
N ASP A 7 10.99 2.95 -1.77
CA ASP A 7 10.46 3.72 -2.89
C ASP A 7 9.13 4.40 -2.51
N TYR A 8 8.32 3.73 -1.68
CA TYR A 8 7.05 4.28 -1.20
C TYR A 8 7.22 5.37 -0.14
N ARG A 9 8.33 5.37 0.61
CA ARG A 9 8.59 6.40 1.62
C ARG A 9 8.94 7.76 1.01
N GLN A 10 9.37 7.79 -0.24
CA GLN A 10 9.68 9.03 -0.98
C GLN A 10 8.46 9.64 -1.66
N LEU A 11 7.32 8.94 -1.71
CA LEU A 11 6.08 9.47 -2.30
C LEU A 11 5.48 10.55 -1.41
N ASP A 12 4.83 11.55 -2.02
CA ASP A 12 3.93 12.43 -1.28
C ASP A 12 2.66 11.67 -0.80
N ASP A 13 1.89 12.27 0.11
CA ASP A 13 0.71 11.59 0.69
C ASP A 13 -0.38 11.31 -0.36
N ALA A 14 -0.53 12.20 -1.35
CA ALA A 14 -1.51 12.04 -2.42
C ALA A 14 -1.17 10.87 -3.36
N ARG A 15 0.10 10.74 -3.76
CA ARG A 15 0.62 9.60 -4.53
C ARG A 15 0.59 8.32 -3.73
N LEU A 16 0.82 8.39 -2.42
CA LEU A 16 0.69 7.21 -1.56
C LEU A 16 -0.75 6.68 -1.58
N ASP A 17 -1.75 7.57 -1.51
CA ASP A 17 -3.16 7.21 -1.61
C ASP A 17 -3.54 6.68 -3.00
N HIS A 18 -3.01 7.30 -4.05
CA HIS A 18 -3.16 6.79 -5.40
C HIS A 18 -2.60 5.37 -5.56
N GLU A 19 -1.38 5.12 -5.09
CA GLU A 19 -0.73 3.80 -5.16
C GLU A 19 -1.47 2.74 -4.31
N ILE A 20 -2.06 3.12 -3.18
CA ILE A 20 -2.94 2.22 -2.40
C ILE A 20 -4.14 1.80 -3.24
N ASN A 21 -4.81 2.75 -3.89
CA ASN A 21 -5.99 2.48 -4.71
C ASN A 21 -5.65 1.61 -5.92
N GLU A 22 -4.55 1.89 -6.61
CA GLU A 22 -4.06 1.07 -7.73
C GLU A 22 -3.70 -0.35 -7.27
N ALA A 23 -3.06 -0.51 -6.11
CA ALA A 23 -2.78 -1.83 -5.55
C ALA A 23 -4.06 -2.62 -5.21
N TYR A 24 -5.12 -1.94 -4.74
CA TYR A 24 -6.43 -2.56 -4.55
C TYR A 24 -7.09 -2.99 -5.86
N ARG A 25 -7.01 -2.17 -6.91
CA ARG A 25 -7.51 -2.53 -8.25
C ARG A 25 -6.80 -3.75 -8.80
N ALA A 26 -5.47 -3.77 -8.72
CA ALA A 26 -4.69 -4.93 -9.12
C ALA A 26 -5.08 -6.20 -8.34
N LEU A 27 -5.29 -6.09 -7.02
CA LEU A 27 -5.76 -7.21 -6.20
C LEU A 27 -7.15 -7.70 -6.62
N PHE A 28 -8.06 -6.79 -7.00
CA PHE A 28 -9.39 -7.15 -7.49
C PHE A 28 -9.29 -7.95 -8.79
N THR A 29 -8.50 -7.50 -9.76
CA THR A 29 -8.25 -8.23 -11.01
C THR A 29 -7.65 -9.61 -10.76
N LEU A 30 -6.66 -9.71 -9.86
CA LEU A 30 -6.07 -10.99 -9.49
C LEU A 30 -7.07 -11.95 -8.83
N ARG A 31 -8.00 -11.42 -8.01
CA ARG A 31 -9.07 -12.22 -7.41
C ARG A 31 -10.07 -12.69 -8.46
N PHE A 32 -10.40 -11.84 -9.43
CA PHE A 32 -11.27 -12.21 -10.55
C PHE A 32 -10.65 -13.33 -11.39
N GLN A 33 -9.38 -13.19 -11.77
CA GLN A 33 -8.62 -14.24 -12.49
C GLN A 33 -8.53 -15.54 -11.69
N HIS A 34 -8.37 -15.45 -10.37
CA HIS A 34 -8.36 -16.62 -9.50
C HIS A 34 -9.72 -17.33 -9.49
N ALA A 35 -10.81 -16.57 -9.39
CA ALA A 35 -12.16 -17.11 -9.43
C ALA A 35 -12.51 -17.75 -10.78
N SER A 36 -12.04 -17.16 -11.90
CA SER A 36 -12.21 -17.71 -13.25
C SER A 36 -11.26 -18.87 -13.58
N ARG A 37 -10.38 -19.27 -12.65
CA ARG A 37 -9.32 -20.29 -12.84
C ARG A 37 -8.31 -19.95 -13.95
N GLN A 38 -8.15 -18.66 -14.25
CA GLN A 38 -7.20 -18.16 -15.25
C GLN A 38 -5.94 -17.55 -14.64
N LEU A 39 -5.79 -17.62 -13.31
CA LEU A 39 -4.61 -17.08 -12.64
C LEU A 39 -3.41 -18.02 -12.81
N GLU A 40 -2.42 -17.57 -13.58
CA GLU A 40 -1.17 -18.31 -13.79
C GLU A 40 -0.25 -18.27 -12.56
N ASN A 41 -0.19 -17.12 -11.86
CA ASN A 41 0.71 -16.93 -10.72
C ASN A 41 -0.04 -16.64 -9.41
N TYR A 42 -0.26 -17.68 -8.61
CA TYR A 42 -0.89 -17.59 -7.29
C TYR A 42 -0.08 -16.78 -6.26
N ARG A 43 1.23 -16.62 -6.45
CA ARG A 43 2.06 -15.79 -5.55
C ARG A 43 1.71 -14.30 -5.67
N ALA A 44 1.25 -13.87 -6.85
CA ALA A 44 0.87 -12.48 -7.11
C ALA A 44 -0.22 -11.99 -6.16
N LEU A 45 -1.18 -12.84 -5.79
CA LEU A 45 -2.21 -12.54 -4.79
C LEU A 45 -1.62 -12.18 -3.42
N ARG A 46 -0.62 -12.95 -2.96
CA ARG A 46 0.06 -12.71 -1.68
C ARG A 46 0.90 -11.45 -1.74
N GLU A 47 1.58 -11.22 -2.85
CA GLU A 47 2.41 -10.03 -3.07
C GLU A 47 1.57 -8.75 -3.10
N ALA A 48 0.46 -8.75 -3.83
CA ALA A 48 -0.47 -7.61 -3.87
C ALA A 48 -0.98 -7.23 -2.47
N ARG A 49 -1.39 -8.23 -1.66
CA ARG A 49 -1.79 -8.00 -0.25
C ARG A 49 -0.66 -7.40 0.58
N ARG A 50 0.57 -7.87 0.41
CA ARG A 50 1.75 -7.34 1.12
C ARG A 50 2.07 -5.91 0.70
N THR A 51 1.93 -5.58 -0.58
CA THR A 51 2.12 -4.21 -1.08
C THR A 51 1.11 -3.25 -0.46
N ILE A 52 -0.17 -3.61 -0.45
CA ILE A 52 -1.22 -2.82 0.22
C ILE A 52 -0.90 -2.62 1.71
N ALA A 53 -0.50 -3.69 2.41
CA ALA A 53 -0.15 -3.61 3.83
C ALA A 53 1.00 -2.63 4.06
N ARG A 54 2.09 -2.72 3.28
CA ARG A 54 3.25 -1.81 3.40
C ARG A 54 2.87 -0.35 3.16
N LEU A 55 2.08 -0.08 2.11
CA LEU A 55 1.63 1.28 1.79
C LEU A 55 0.79 1.86 2.93
N ARG A 56 -0.15 1.08 3.48
CA ARG A 56 -0.98 1.49 4.61
C ARG A 56 -0.15 1.70 5.88
N THR A 57 0.84 0.87 6.15
CA THR A 57 1.76 1.05 7.28
C THR A 57 2.50 2.38 7.17
N ILE A 58 3.08 2.70 6.01
CA ILE A 58 3.78 3.98 5.78
C ILE A 58 2.83 5.16 5.99
N LYS A 59 1.60 5.08 5.46
CA LYS A 59 0.59 6.13 5.68
C LYS A 59 0.31 6.33 7.17
N ARG A 60 0.16 5.24 7.92
CA ARG A 60 -0.10 5.29 9.36
C ARG A 60 1.09 5.84 10.14
N GLU A 61 2.32 5.44 9.80
CA GLU A 61 3.55 5.98 10.40
C GLU A 61 3.61 7.52 10.25
N ARG A 62 3.27 8.04 9.07
CA ARG A 62 3.23 9.49 8.82
C ARG A 62 2.17 10.21 9.65
N GLN A 63 0.97 9.64 9.73
CA GLN A 63 -0.11 10.20 10.55
C GLN A 63 0.28 10.27 12.03
N LEU A 64 0.87 9.20 12.57
CA LEU A 64 1.33 9.17 13.96
C LEU A 64 2.44 10.20 14.20
N ALA A 65 3.37 10.37 13.26
CA ALA A 65 4.42 11.38 13.36
C ALA A 65 3.86 12.82 13.30
N ALA A 66 2.80 13.06 12.53
CA ALA A 66 2.12 14.35 12.48
C ALA A 66 1.38 14.67 13.80
N LEU A 67 0.67 13.69 14.37
CA LEU A 67 0.00 13.83 15.67
C LEU A 67 1.00 14.12 16.80
N ALA A 68 2.11 13.38 16.86
CA ALA A 68 3.15 13.60 17.86
C ALA A 68 3.82 14.99 17.75
N LYS A 69 3.85 15.60 16.56
CA LYS A 69 4.30 16.99 16.38
C LYS A 69 3.27 17.99 16.87
N GLN A 70 1.98 17.73 16.67
CA GLN A 70 0.90 18.59 17.14
C GLN A 70 0.83 18.63 18.67
N GLU A 71 1.00 17.49 19.33
CA GLU A 71 1.03 17.40 20.81
C GLU A 71 2.16 18.25 21.42
N LYS A 72 3.35 18.24 20.80
CA LYS A 72 4.51 19.03 21.26
C LYS A 72 4.41 20.52 21.00
N ALA A 73 3.56 20.95 20.07
CA ALA A 73 3.34 22.37 19.78
C ALA A 73 2.32 23.01 20.73
N HIS A 74 1.56 22.19 21.46
CA HIS A 74 0.44 22.64 22.28
C HIS A 74 0.72 22.62 23.80
N GLY A 75 1.94 22.25 24.20
CA GLY A 75 2.43 22.30 25.59
C GLY A 75 3.69 23.13 25.69
#